data_AF-A0A4P6XRN3-F1
#
_entry.id   AF-A0A4P6XRN3-F1
#
_cell.length_a   1.000
_cell.length_b   1.000
_cell.length_c   1.000
_cell.angle_alpha   90.00
_cell.angle_beta   90.00
_cell.angle_gamma   90.00
#
_symmetry.space_group_name_H-M   'P 1'
#
loop_
_entity.id
_entity.type
_entity.pdbx_description
1 polymer ?
#
loop_
_entity_poly.entity_id
_entity_poly.type
_entity_poly.pdbx_seq_one_letter_code
_entity_poly.pdbx_strand_id
1 'polypeptide(L)'
;MDSPNSTLEAVLGTAVSYLVIAMSNLLIALRYFYTNYPETAQIASMAVAAYILFKSFMRIVRFWWGMLKFVIKAVLLFSVVIIASFAYYRGPHRFFTRDLPFVYNFWQLVSQKHQENIQNIRYADILGKTGLDPAAVKKSASGWIAENAEQIDTLKTGARDFASENIDHIQKFVRGNNLQNFWNLGFANNGRR
;
A
#
# COMPACT_ATOMS: atom_id res chain seq x y z
N MET A 1 47.07 -24.61 6.05
CA MET A 1 46.08 -23.86 5.25
C MET A 1 45.11 -23.27 6.25
N ASP A 2 45.30 -22.00 6.57
CA ASP A 2 44.43 -21.32 7.54
C ASP A 2 43.05 -21.15 6.92
N SER A 3 42.04 -21.61 7.67
CA SER A 3 40.64 -21.49 7.28
C SER A 3 40.31 -20.00 7.07
N PRO A 4 39.69 -19.61 5.95
CA PRO A 4 39.31 -18.22 5.68
C PRO A 4 38.38 -17.61 6.75
N ASN A 5 37.84 -18.42 7.66
CA ASN A 5 37.03 -17.96 8.78
C ASN A 5 37.88 -17.34 9.92
N SER A 6 39.13 -17.78 10.12
CA SER A 6 39.97 -17.29 11.24
C SER A 6 40.46 -15.86 11.04
N THR A 7 40.69 -15.45 9.79
CA THR A 7 41.06 -14.07 9.45
C THR A 7 39.89 -13.11 9.57
N LEU A 8 38.67 -13.55 9.21
CA LEU A 8 37.46 -12.74 9.30
C LEU A 8 37.07 -12.51 10.77
N GLU A 9 37.18 -13.54 11.62
CA GLU A 9 37.00 -13.42 13.08
C GLU A 9 38.01 -12.47 13.72
N ALA A 10 39.29 -12.52 13.32
CA ALA A 10 40.31 -11.62 13.82
C ALA A 10 40.05 -10.15 13.42
N VAL A 11 39.63 -9.90 12.19
CA VAL A 11 39.27 -8.54 11.73
C VAL A 11 38.05 -8.01 12.46
N LEU A 12 37.00 -8.82 12.63
CA LEU A 12 35.81 -8.45 13.40
C LEU A 12 36.15 -8.15 14.87
N GLY A 13 36.97 -8.99 15.51
CA GLY A 13 37.43 -8.78 16.88
C GLY A 13 38.16 -7.45 17.03
N THR A 14 39.08 -7.16 16.11
CA THR A 14 39.86 -5.91 16.14
C THR A 14 38.97 -4.68 15.89
N ALA A 15 38.01 -4.78 14.96
CA ALA A 15 37.04 -3.70 14.70
C ALA A 15 36.16 -3.40 15.93
N VAL A 16 35.71 -4.44 16.63
CA VAL A 16 34.95 -4.30 17.88
C VAL A 16 35.80 -3.63 18.96
N SER A 17 37.08 -4.02 19.10
CA SER A 17 37.99 -3.37 20.06
C SER A 17 38.18 -1.88 19.79
N TYR A 18 38.38 -1.48 18.53
CA TYR A 18 38.46 -0.06 18.18
C TYR A 18 37.17 0.70 18.48
N LEU A 19 36.02 0.08 18.22
CA LEU A 19 34.72 0.68 18.53
C LEU A 19 34.53 0.88 20.04
N VAL A 20 34.92 -0.09 20.86
CA VAL A 20 34.87 0.01 22.33
C VAL A 20 35.76 1.15 22.82
N ILE A 21 36.99 1.26 22.31
CA ILE A 21 37.93 2.34 22.69
C ILE A 21 37.34 3.71 22.29
N ALA A 22 36.80 3.83 21.08
CA ALA A 22 36.17 5.06 20.60
C ALA A 22 34.96 5.46 21.47
N MET A 23 34.09 4.51 21.82
CA MET A 23 32.95 4.77 22.71
C MET A 23 33.39 5.17 24.12
N SER A 24 34.45 4.53 24.64
CA SER A 24 35.00 4.86 25.97
C SER A 24 35.57 6.27 26.01
N ASN A 25 36.32 6.68 24.98
CA ASN A 25 36.84 8.04 24.85
C ASN A 25 35.72 9.08 24.73
N LEU A 26 34.68 8.77 23.96
CA LEU A 26 33.51 9.63 23.82
C LEU A 26 32.78 9.83 25.16
N LEU A 27 32.62 8.76 25.95
CA LEU A 27 32.01 8.80 27.28
C LEU A 27 32.81 9.67 28.26
N ILE A 28 34.14 9.57 28.23
CA ILE A 28 35.01 10.41 29.08
C ILE A 28 34.88 11.88 28.67
N ALA A 29 34.87 12.19 27.38
CA ALA A 29 34.67 13.55 26.88
C ALA A 29 33.30 14.11 27.27
N LEU A 30 32.24 13.30 27.13
CA LEU A 30 30.88 13.66 27.58
C LEU A 30 30.82 13.93 29.07
N ARG A 31 31.46 13.08 29.89
CA ARG A 31 31.51 13.26 31.35
C ARG A 31 32.25 14.54 31.74
N TYR A 32 33.39 14.80 31.10
CA TYR A 32 34.14 16.05 31.30
C TYR A 32 33.29 17.28 30.93
N PHE A 33 32.57 17.22 29.81
CA PHE A 33 31.68 18.30 29.37
C PHE A 33 30.52 18.53 30.35
N TYR A 34 29.89 17.45 30.84
CA TYR A 34 28.79 17.52 31.82
C TYR A 34 29.24 18.10 33.17
N THR A 35 30.50 17.87 33.56
CA THR A 35 31.06 18.38 34.82
C THR A 35 31.39 19.88 34.74
N ASN A 36 31.87 20.36 33.59
CA ASN A 36 32.26 21.76 33.41
C ASN A 36 31.10 22.68 32.98
N TYR A 37 30.11 22.16 32.24
CA TYR A 37 28.99 22.94 31.71
C TYR A 37 27.65 22.20 31.87
N PRO A 38 27.17 22.01 33.12
CA PRO A 38 26.02 21.15 33.41
C PRO A 38 24.72 21.63 32.74
N GLU A 39 24.42 22.93 32.77
CA GLU A 39 23.19 23.47 32.17
C GLU A 39 23.18 23.30 30.64
N THR A 40 24.29 23.61 29.97
CA THR A 40 24.41 23.48 28.52
C THR A 40 24.37 22.01 28.09
N ALA A 41 25.02 21.12 28.84
CA ALA A 41 25.00 19.68 28.59
C ALA A 41 23.59 19.08 28.77
N GLN A 42 22.81 19.56 29.73
CA GLN A 42 21.44 19.13 29.95
C GLN A 42 20.53 19.53 28.78
N ILE A 43 20.62 20.78 28.30
CA ILE A 43 19.84 21.26 27.15
C ILE A 43 20.25 20.50 25.89
N ALA A 44 21.55 20.32 25.65
CA ALA A 44 22.06 19.59 24.49
C ALA A 44 21.62 18.12 24.49
N SER A 45 21.71 17.44 25.64
CA SER A 45 21.27 16.04 25.76
C SER A 45 19.75 15.88 25.58
N MET A 46 18.94 16.80 26.10
CA MET A 46 17.50 16.83 25.83
C MET A 46 17.18 17.02 24.35
N ALA A 47 17.87 17.93 23.67
CA ALA A 47 17.68 18.15 22.23
C ALA A 47 18.05 16.91 21.41
N VAL A 48 19.17 16.26 21.73
CA VAL A 48 19.60 15.01 21.10
C VAL A 48 18.60 13.89 21.37
N ALA A 49 18.13 13.73 22.61
CA ALA A 49 17.12 12.74 22.97
C ALA A 49 15.80 12.95 22.21
N ALA A 50 15.32 14.20 22.15
CA ALA A 50 14.13 14.57 21.39
C ALA A 50 14.28 14.25 19.89
N TYR A 51 15.45 14.54 19.31
CA TYR A 51 15.75 14.21 17.92
C TYR A 51 15.74 12.68 17.67
N ILE A 52 16.37 11.90 18.56
CA ILE A 52 16.39 10.43 18.46
C ILE A 52 14.97 9.87 18.58
N LEU A 53 14.18 10.36 19.52
CA LEU A 53 12.78 9.96 19.70
C LEU A 53 11.95 10.27 18.45
N PHE A 54 12.07 11.48 17.91
CA PHE A 54 11.39 11.88 16.68
C PHE A 54 11.77 10.97 15.50
N LYS A 55 13.06 10.71 15.31
CA LYS A 55 13.55 9.85 14.23
C LYS A 55 13.10 8.40 14.37
N SER A 56 13.07 7.89 15.60
CA SER A 56 12.58 6.55 15.93
C SER A 56 11.08 6.45 15.69
N PHE A 57 10.31 7.44 16.12
CA PHE A 57 8.88 7.56 15.87
C PHE A 57 8.56 7.55 14.36
N MET A 58 9.27 8.36 13.57
CA MET A 58 9.08 8.40 12.11
C MET A 58 9.40 7.06 11.44
N ARG A 59 10.39 6.30 11.96
CA ARG A 59 10.68 4.95 11.48
C ARG A 59 9.55 3.98 11.81
N ILE A 60 8.99 4.06 13.02
CA ILE A 60 7.84 3.26 13.44
C ILE A 60 6.64 3.57 12.54
N VAL A 61 6.29 4.84 12.34
CA VAL A 61 5.18 5.25 11.45
C VAL A 61 5.36 4.70 10.03
N ARG A 62 6.57 4.78 9.47
CA ARG A 62 6.87 4.23 8.14
C ARG A 62 6.70 2.72 8.10
N PHE A 63 7.11 2.01 9.15
CA PHE A 63 6.90 0.57 9.29
C PHE A 63 5.41 0.23 9.33
N TRP A 64 4.61 0.94 10.16
CA TRP A 64 3.16 0.76 10.22
C TRP A 64 2.49 0.98 8.86
N TRP A 65 2.90 2.02 8.13
CA TRP A 65 2.38 2.27 6.79
C TRP A 65 2.74 1.15 5.80
N GLY A 66 3.96 0.63 5.87
CA GLY A 66 4.38 -0.53 5.08
C GLY A 66 3.55 -1.78 5.42
N MET A 67 3.34 -2.03 6.71
CA MET A 67 2.53 -3.15 7.20
C MET A 67 1.07 -3.03 6.75
N LEU A 68 0.47 -1.84 6.84
CA LEU A 68 -0.90 -1.60 6.36
C LEU A 68 -1.05 -1.92 4.87
N LYS A 69 -0.12 -1.45 4.03
CA LYS A 69 -0.10 -1.77 2.60
C LYS A 69 0.01 -3.27 2.34
N PHE A 70 0.83 -3.97 3.13
CA PHE A 70 0.98 -5.42 3.03
C PHE A 70 -0.32 -6.14 3.40
N VAL A 71 -0.96 -5.76 4.51
CA VAL A 71 -2.24 -6.34 4.94
C VAL A 71 -3.33 -6.15 3.88
N ILE A 72 -3.45 -4.94 3.30
CA ILE A 72 -4.42 -4.69 2.22
C ILE A 72 -4.16 -5.62 1.02
N LYS A 73 -2.90 -5.77 0.60
CA LYS A 73 -2.54 -6.69 -0.50
C LYS A 73 -2.85 -8.14 -0.17
N ALA A 74 -2.54 -8.58 1.05
CA ALA A 74 -2.82 -9.94 1.50
C ALA A 74 -4.33 -10.22 1.52
N VAL A 75 -5.13 -9.30 2.07
CA VAL A 75 -6.60 -9.42 2.10
C VAL A 75 -7.17 -9.48 0.68
N LEU A 76 -6.68 -8.64 -0.24
CA LEU A 76 -7.10 -8.70 -1.65
C LEU A 76 -6.76 -10.05 -2.28
N LEU A 77 -5.55 -10.55 -2.08
CA LEU A 77 -5.15 -11.86 -2.60
C LEU A 77 -6.02 -12.99 -2.04
N PHE A 78 -6.27 -13.01 -0.72
CA PHE A 78 -7.17 -14.00 -0.11
C PHE A 78 -8.60 -13.87 -0.63
N SER A 79 -9.10 -12.65 -0.87
CA SER A 79 -10.45 -12.46 -1.42
C SER A 79 -10.60 -13.10 -2.81
N VAL A 80 -9.57 -12.99 -3.67
CA VAL A 80 -9.56 -13.64 -4.99
C VAL A 80 -9.56 -15.15 -4.86
N VAL A 81 -8.73 -15.70 -3.96
CA VAL A 81 -8.68 -17.16 -3.70
C VAL A 81 -10.02 -17.68 -3.18
N ILE A 82 -10.67 -16.93 -2.28
CA ILE A 82 -12.00 -17.28 -1.77
C ILE A 82 -13.02 -17.28 -2.90
N ILE A 83 -13.06 -16.22 -3.73
CA ILE A 83 -13.99 -16.13 -4.87
C ILE A 83 -13.75 -17.29 -5.86
N ALA A 84 -12.50 -17.59 -6.18
CA ALA A 84 -12.15 -18.71 -7.06
C ALA A 84 -12.57 -20.05 -6.46
N SER A 85 -12.39 -20.24 -5.15
CA SER A 85 -12.84 -21.44 -4.43
C SER A 85 -14.36 -21.59 -4.47
N PHE A 86 -15.11 -20.50 -4.24
CA PHE A 86 -16.57 -20.50 -4.37
C PHE A 86 -17.03 -20.81 -5.79
N ALA A 87 -16.39 -20.23 -6.80
CA ALA A 87 -16.68 -20.50 -8.20
C ALA A 87 -16.43 -21.97 -8.57
N TYR A 88 -15.37 -22.57 -8.00
CA TYR A 88 -15.05 -23.99 -8.18
C TYR A 88 -16.12 -24.89 -7.54
N TYR A 89 -16.49 -24.65 -6.27
CA TYR A 89 -17.47 -25.46 -5.57
C TYR A 89 -18.89 -25.39 -6.16
N ARG A 90 -19.32 -24.23 -6.68
CA ARG A 90 -20.68 -24.03 -7.23
C ARG A 90 -20.82 -24.41 -8.71
N GLY A 91 -19.70 -24.62 -9.40
CA GLY A 91 -19.62 -24.83 -10.84
C GLY A 91 -19.45 -23.51 -11.61
N PRO A 92 -18.44 -23.41 -12.49
CA PRO A 92 -18.05 -22.14 -13.12
C PRO A 92 -19.17 -21.54 -13.98
N HIS A 93 -19.98 -22.38 -14.65
CA HIS A 93 -21.08 -21.92 -15.49
C HIS A 93 -22.10 -21.04 -14.73
N ARG A 94 -22.49 -21.45 -13.51
CA ARG A 94 -23.49 -20.70 -12.71
C ARG A 94 -22.90 -19.41 -12.13
N PHE A 95 -21.62 -19.44 -11.75
CA PHE A 95 -20.91 -18.27 -11.23
C PHE A 95 -20.81 -17.15 -12.28
N PHE A 96 -20.35 -17.47 -13.51
CA PHE A 96 -20.21 -16.47 -14.57
C PHE A 96 -21.54 -15.91 -15.10
N THR A 97 -22.62 -16.69 -15.01
CA THR A 97 -23.93 -16.28 -15.55
C THR A 97 -24.81 -15.53 -14.55
N ARG A 98 -24.68 -15.79 -13.23
CA ARG A 98 -25.55 -15.18 -12.21
C ARG A 98 -24.81 -14.30 -11.22
N ASP A 99 -23.66 -14.75 -10.73
CA ASP A 99 -22.95 -14.05 -9.64
C ASP A 99 -22.11 -12.87 -10.18
N LEU A 100 -21.43 -13.04 -11.31
CA LEU A 100 -20.60 -11.98 -11.91
C LEU A 100 -21.41 -10.73 -12.33
N PRO A 101 -22.59 -10.85 -12.99
CA PRO A 101 -23.43 -9.70 -13.29
C PRO A 101 -23.97 -9.02 -12.02
N PHE A 102 -24.29 -9.79 -10.98
CA PHE A 102 -24.74 -9.23 -9.71
C PHE A 102 -23.66 -8.38 -9.05
N VAL A 103 -22.41 -8.88 -8.98
CA VAL A 103 -21.27 -8.14 -8.44
C VAL A 103 -21.00 -6.87 -9.26
N TYR A 104 -21.09 -6.96 -10.59
CA TYR A 104 -20.94 -5.80 -11.48
C TYR A 104 -22.00 -4.72 -11.22
N ASN A 105 -23.28 -5.12 -11.14
CA ASN A 105 -24.38 -4.19 -10.87
C ASN A 105 -24.26 -3.58 -9.47
N PHE A 106 -23.87 -4.38 -8.47
CA PHE A 106 -23.61 -3.88 -7.12
C PHE A 106 -22.46 -2.88 -7.09
N TRP A 107 -21.37 -3.15 -7.81
CA TRP A 107 -20.24 -2.23 -7.91
C TRP A 107 -20.63 -0.92 -8.59
N GLN A 108 -21.43 -0.97 -9.66
CA GLN A 108 -21.98 0.22 -10.30
C GLN A 108 -22.84 1.05 -9.33
N LEU A 109 -23.73 0.41 -8.58
CA LEU A 109 -24.57 1.06 -7.56
C LEU A 109 -23.74 1.75 -6.48
N VAL A 110 -22.70 1.07 -5.95
CA VAL A 110 -21.80 1.65 -4.94
C VAL A 110 -21.02 2.82 -5.53
N SER A 111 -20.51 2.69 -6.76
CA SER A 111 -19.77 3.74 -7.45
C SER A 111 -20.63 4.97 -7.71
N GLN A 112 -21.87 4.80 -8.18
CA GLN A 112 -22.84 5.87 -8.39
C GLN A 112 -23.18 6.59 -7.07
N LYS A 113 -23.47 5.85 -6.00
CA LYS A 113 -23.79 6.42 -4.69
C LYS A 113 -22.62 7.20 -4.09
N HIS A 114 -21.38 6.74 -4.32
CA HIS A 114 -20.19 7.47 -3.92
C HIS A 114 -20.02 8.77 -4.71
N GLN A 115 -20.31 8.76 -6.02
CA GLN A 115 -20.31 9.96 -6.86
C GLN A 115 -21.36 10.98 -6.42
N GLU A 116 -22.58 10.52 -6.12
CA GLU A 116 -23.67 11.37 -5.62
C GLU A 116 -23.27 12.04 -4.30
N ASN A 117 -22.66 11.30 -3.37
CA ASN A 117 -22.16 11.87 -2.11
C ASN A 117 -21.05 12.91 -2.32
N ILE A 118 -20.10 12.67 -3.24
CA ILE A 118 -19.06 13.65 -3.57
C ILE A 118 -19.66 14.90 -4.20
N GLN A 119 -20.64 14.74 -5.10
CA GLN A 119 -21.34 15.87 -5.71
C GLN A 119 -22.13 16.67 -4.66
N ASN A 120 -22.88 16.01 -3.78
CA ASN A 120 -23.64 16.65 -2.70
C ASN A 120 -22.72 17.43 -1.73
N ILE A 121 -21.55 16.90 -1.39
CA ILE A 121 -20.54 17.63 -0.61
C ILE A 121 -20.04 18.85 -1.38
N ARG A 122 -19.80 18.72 -2.69
CA ARG A 122 -19.34 19.83 -3.56
C ARG A 122 -20.40 20.93 -3.67
N TYR A 123 -21.68 20.59 -3.78
CA TYR A 123 -22.78 21.56 -3.82
C TYR A 123 -23.02 22.23 -2.46
N ALA A 124 -22.93 21.50 -1.36
CA ALA A 124 -23.10 22.06 -0.01
C ALA A 124 -22.00 23.07 0.38
N ASP A 125 -20.76 22.86 -0.07
CA ASP A 125 -19.63 23.77 0.20
C ASP A 125 -19.69 25.04 -0.69
N ILE A 126 -20.20 24.93 -1.93
CA ILE A 126 -20.37 26.05 -2.86
C ILE A 126 -21.58 26.93 -2.48
N LEU A 127 -22.69 26.34 -2.04
CA LEU A 127 -23.91 27.08 -1.69
C LEU A 127 -24.00 27.50 -0.21
N GLY A 128 -23.24 26.82 0.68
CA GLY A 128 -23.32 27.04 2.13
C GLY A 128 -22.34 28.06 2.71
N LYS A 129 -21.37 28.56 1.92
CA LYS A 129 -20.38 29.54 2.40
C LYS A 129 -20.16 30.67 1.42
N THR A 130 -21.13 31.57 1.35
CA THR A 130 -21.05 32.90 0.73
C THR A 130 -20.09 33.87 1.47
N GLY A 131 -18.94 33.39 1.96
CA GLY A 131 -17.98 34.22 2.69
C GLY A 131 -16.60 33.62 2.96
N LEU A 132 -16.20 32.50 2.33
CA LEU A 132 -14.84 31.97 2.47
C LEU A 132 -13.91 32.47 1.37
N ASP A 133 -12.71 32.89 1.78
CA ASP A 133 -11.60 33.28 0.92
C ASP A 133 -11.29 32.16 -0.12
N PRO A 134 -11.37 32.44 -1.42
CA PRO A 134 -11.03 31.50 -2.49
C PRO A 134 -9.65 30.85 -2.35
N ALA A 135 -8.69 31.56 -1.74
CA ALA A 135 -7.34 31.03 -1.52
C ALA A 135 -7.29 29.93 -0.44
N ALA A 136 -8.16 30.01 0.57
CA ALA A 136 -8.28 28.99 1.61
C ALA A 136 -8.97 27.73 1.09
N VAL A 137 -9.99 27.90 0.22
CA VAL A 137 -10.65 26.78 -0.47
C VAL A 137 -9.67 26.10 -1.42
N LYS A 138 -8.82 26.84 -2.14
CA LYS A 138 -7.82 26.26 -3.03
C LYS A 138 -6.78 25.39 -2.30
N LYS A 139 -6.44 25.73 -1.04
CA LYS A 139 -5.51 24.97 -0.19
C LYS A 139 -6.16 23.81 0.58
N SER A 140 -7.48 23.68 0.56
CA SER A 140 -8.18 22.60 1.23
C SER A 140 -8.15 21.31 0.39
N ALA A 141 -8.54 20.19 1.01
CA ALA A 141 -8.71 18.93 0.29
C ALA A 141 -9.73 19.03 -0.85
N SER A 142 -10.77 19.87 -0.72
CA SER A 142 -11.74 20.10 -1.79
C SER A 142 -11.16 20.93 -2.94
N GLY A 143 -10.30 21.92 -2.66
CA GLY A 143 -9.57 22.68 -3.67
C GLY A 143 -8.60 21.84 -4.49
N TRP A 144 -7.83 20.97 -3.82
CA TRP A 144 -6.91 20.05 -4.51
C TRP A 144 -7.66 19.07 -5.43
N ILE A 145 -8.80 18.53 -4.98
CA ILE A 145 -9.62 17.63 -5.79
C ILE A 145 -10.22 18.37 -7.00
N ALA A 146 -10.65 19.63 -6.83
CA ALA A 146 -11.17 20.44 -7.93
C ALA A 146 -10.10 20.78 -8.97
N GLU A 147 -8.89 21.13 -8.54
CA GLU A 147 -7.76 21.47 -9.42
C GLU A 147 -7.23 20.24 -10.18
N ASN A 148 -7.37 19.04 -9.60
CA ASN A 148 -6.93 17.78 -10.21
C ASN A 148 -8.10 16.97 -10.79
N ALA A 149 -9.30 17.54 -10.90
CA ALA A 149 -10.51 16.82 -11.28
C ALA A 149 -10.40 16.17 -12.68
N GLU A 150 -9.76 16.84 -13.62
CA GLU A 150 -9.55 16.35 -15.00
C GLU A 150 -8.53 15.20 -15.06
N GLN A 151 -7.48 15.25 -14.24
CA GLN A 151 -6.51 14.14 -14.09
C GLN A 151 -7.15 12.93 -13.41
N ILE A 152 -8.01 13.17 -12.42
CA ILE A 152 -8.79 12.12 -11.76
C ILE A 152 -9.78 11.50 -12.74
N ASP A 153 -10.40 12.29 -13.61
CA ASP A 153 -11.36 11.81 -14.62
C ASP A 153 -10.67 10.98 -15.71
N THR A 154 -9.51 11.43 -16.21
CA THR A 154 -8.71 10.65 -17.16
C THR A 154 -8.21 9.32 -16.57
N LEU A 155 -7.78 9.30 -15.30
CA LEU A 155 -7.43 8.06 -14.60
C LEU A 155 -8.65 7.12 -14.43
N LYS A 156 -9.85 7.67 -14.21
CA LYS A 156 -11.09 6.90 -14.11
C LYS A 156 -11.53 6.32 -15.45
N THR A 157 -11.47 7.11 -16.51
CA THR A 157 -11.81 6.66 -17.86
C THR A 157 -10.84 5.56 -18.30
N GLY A 158 -9.53 5.74 -18.07
CA GLY A 158 -8.54 4.70 -18.33
C GLY A 158 -8.77 3.41 -17.52
N ALA A 159 -9.15 3.50 -16.25
CA ALA A 159 -9.48 2.33 -15.44
C ALA A 159 -10.77 1.62 -15.90
N ARG A 160 -11.76 2.39 -16.36
CA ARG A 160 -13.04 1.87 -16.87
C ARG A 160 -12.87 1.20 -18.23
N ASP A 161 -12.05 1.78 -19.09
CA ASP A 161 -11.71 1.24 -20.42
C ASP A 161 -10.88 -0.03 -20.27
N PHE A 162 -9.89 -0.04 -19.38
CA PHE A 162 -9.16 -1.27 -19.06
C PHE A 162 -10.08 -2.38 -18.53
N ALA A 163 -11.01 -2.05 -17.64
CA ALA A 163 -11.94 -3.04 -17.11
C ALA A 163 -12.91 -3.57 -18.18
N SER A 164 -13.43 -2.69 -19.06
CA SER A 164 -14.36 -3.08 -20.12
C SER A 164 -13.67 -3.94 -21.18
N GLU A 165 -12.45 -3.57 -21.57
CA GLU A 165 -11.64 -4.33 -22.53
C GLU A 165 -11.29 -5.73 -22.00
N ASN A 166 -10.86 -5.83 -20.74
CA ASN A 166 -10.57 -7.13 -20.13
C ASN A 166 -11.84 -7.99 -19.93
N ILE A 167 -12.98 -7.40 -19.58
CA ILE A 167 -14.25 -8.13 -19.46
C ILE A 167 -14.70 -8.65 -20.82
N ASP A 168 -14.58 -7.86 -21.89
CA ASP A 168 -14.92 -8.31 -23.25
C ASP A 168 -13.98 -9.44 -23.72
N HIS A 169 -12.68 -9.34 -23.43
CA HIS A 169 -11.73 -10.42 -23.68
C HIS A 169 -12.08 -11.71 -22.93
N ILE A 170 -12.45 -11.62 -21.65
CA ILE A 170 -12.89 -12.76 -20.85
C ILE A 170 -14.20 -13.35 -21.43
N GLN A 171 -15.16 -12.51 -21.81
CA GLN A 171 -16.41 -12.96 -22.40
C GLN A 171 -16.22 -13.63 -23.77
N LYS A 172 -15.36 -13.08 -24.63
CA LYS A 172 -14.97 -13.68 -25.92
C LYS A 172 -14.25 -15.01 -25.71
N PHE A 173 -13.36 -15.11 -24.74
CA PHE A 173 -12.68 -16.35 -24.39
C PHE A 173 -13.67 -17.43 -23.93
N VAL A 174 -14.64 -17.06 -23.09
CA VAL A 174 -15.69 -17.96 -22.59
C VAL A 174 -16.66 -18.40 -23.71
N ARG A 175 -17.05 -17.48 -24.59
CA ARG A 175 -17.99 -17.76 -25.71
C ARG A 175 -17.34 -18.49 -26.88
N GLY A 176 -16.03 -18.33 -27.10
CA GLY A 176 -15.32 -18.83 -28.28
C GLY A 176 -15.09 -20.35 -28.34
N ASN A 177 -15.87 -21.19 -27.64
CA ASN A 177 -15.66 -22.64 -27.52
C ASN A 177 -14.27 -23.09 -27.01
N ASN A 178 -13.37 -22.17 -26.65
CA ASN A 178 -12.03 -22.50 -26.15
C ASN A 178 -12.07 -23.22 -24.80
N LEU A 179 -13.06 -22.93 -23.95
CA LEU A 179 -13.30 -23.71 -22.73
C LEU A 179 -13.75 -25.14 -23.04
N GLN A 180 -14.60 -25.34 -24.05
CA GLN A 180 -15.01 -26.68 -24.51
C GLN A 180 -13.84 -27.45 -25.12
N ASN A 181 -12.99 -26.78 -25.90
CA ASN A 181 -11.77 -27.36 -26.45
C ASN A 181 -10.75 -27.73 -25.36
N PHE A 182 -10.55 -26.87 -24.36
CA PHE A 182 -9.71 -27.18 -23.19
C PHE A 182 -10.25 -28.36 -22.38
N TRP A 183 -11.56 -28.43 -22.19
CA TRP A 183 -12.22 -29.53 -21.50
C TRP A 183 -12.03 -30.83 -22.30
N ASN A 184 -12.31 -30.82 -23.61
CA ASN A 184 -12.15 -31.99 -24.48
C ASN A 184 -10.68 -32.46 -24.57
N LEU A 185 -9.70 -31.55 -24.55
CA LEU A 185 -8.27 -31.91 -24.51
C LEU A 185 -7.84 -32.51 -23.17
N GLY A 186 -8.40 -32.04 -22.05
CA GLY A 186 -8.12 -32.59 -20.72
C GLY A 186 -8.68 -33.99 -20.50
N PHE A 187 -9.89 -34.29 -21.03
CA PHE A 187 -10.51 -35.61 -20.92
C PHE A 187 -10.05 -36.60 -22.00
N ALA A 188 -9.66 -36.15 -23.20
CA ALA A 188 -9.13 -37.03 -24.24
C ALA A 188 -7.80 -37.69 -23.85
N ASN A 189 -7.02 -37.08 -22.95
CA ASN A 189 -5.73 -37.61 -22.51
C ASN A 189 -5.84 -38.62 -21.35
N ASN A 190 -6.99 -38.70 -20.66
CA ASN A 190 -7.23 -39.66 -19.58
C ASN A 190 -7.89 -40.97 -20.06
N GLY A 191 -8.29 -41.08 -21.33
CA GLY A 191 -8.85 -42.30 -21.92
C GLY A 191 -7.85 -43.21 -22.64
N ARG A 192 -6.54 -42.89 -22.60
CA ARG A 192 -5.45 -43.67 -23.23
C ARG A 192 -4.43 -44.20 -22.21
N ARG A 193 -4.88 -44.56 -21.01
CA ARG A 193 -4.11 -45.36 -20.06
C ARG A 193 -4.92 -46.54 -19.59
#